data_AF-U3U0U5-F1
#
_entry.id   AF-U3U0U5-F1
#
_cell.length_a   1.000
_cell.length_b   1.000
_cell.length_c   1.000
_cell.angle_alpha   90.00
_cell.angle_beta   90.00
_cell.angle_gamma   90.00
#
_symmetry.space_group_name_H-M   'P 1'
#
loop_
_entity.id
_entity.type
_entity.pdbx_description
1 polymer ?
#
loop_
_entity_poly.entity_id
_entity_poly.type
_entity_poly.pdbx_seq_one_letter_code
_entity_poly.pdbx_strand_id
1 'polypeptide(L)'
;MTQNDDLIKTLHQLIDSGQVTQAQIARETGQSGAVISNFIKGSYTGNNQRVGELLTRWLTDYQQKKTLPAPPQFVETATVKEIWAVFQFVRLAQCMNVIVGVPGVGKTFAARQYCQHANT
;
A
#
# COMPACT_ATOMS: atom_id res chain seq x y z
N MET A 1 -17.00 -27.51 14.24
CA MET A 1 -17.80 -26.42 14.85
C MET A 1 -16.88 -25.30 15.33
N THR A 2 -15.81 -24.97 14.60
CA THR A 2 -14.64 -24.24 15.17
C THR A 2 -14.05 -23.18 14.25
N GLN A 3 -14.10 -23.34 12.92
CA GLN A 3 -13.39 -22.45 12.00
C GLN A 3 -13.99 -21.02 11.90
N ASN A 4 -15.31 -20.88 12.00
CA ASN A 4 -15.95 -19.55 11.93
C ASN A 4 -15.81 -18.77 13.23
N ASP A 5 -15.81 -19.44 14.38
CA ASP A 5 -15.70 -18.78 15.69
C ASP A 5 -14.30 -18.18 15.88
N ASP A 6 -13.25 -18.92 15.48
CA ASP A 6 -11.87 -18.43 15.49
C ASP A 6 -11.67 -17.24 14.53
N LEU A 7 -12.32 -17.29 13.36
CA LEU A 7 -12.30 -16.18 12.39
C LEU A 7 -12.98 -14.93 12.97
N ILE A 8 -14.16 -15.07 13.57
CA ILE A 8 -14.89 -13.95 14.19
C ILE A 8 -14.04 -13.34 15.31
N LYS A 9 -13.43 -14.15 16.17
CA LYS A 9 -12.53 -13.68 17.24
C LYS A 9 -11.36 -12.87 16.70
N THR A 10 -10.74 -13.34 15.63
CA THR A 10 -9.62 -12.63 14.98
C THR A 10 -10.07 -11.30 14.38
N LEU A 11 -11.24 -11.27 13.74
CA LEU A 11 -11.82 -10.04 13.20
C LEU A 11 -12.17 -9.03 14.29
N HIS A 12 -12.72 -9.48 15.43
CA HIS A 12 -12.98 -8.61 16.59
C HIS A 12 -11.69 -7.96 17.09
N GLN A 13 -10.62 -8.74 17.29
CA GLN A 13 -9.33 -8.21 17.72
C GLN A 13 -8.76 -7.16 16.76
N LEU A 14 -8.91 -7.37 15.45
CA LEU A 14 -8.45 -6.42 14.43
C LEU A 14 -9.28 -5.13 14.41
N ILE A 15 -10.57 -5.21 14.69
CA ILE A 15 -11.47 -4.05 14.77
C ILE A 15 -11.23 -3.28 16.07
N ASP A 16 -11.12 -3.97 17.20
CA ASP A 16 -10.90 -3.37 18.52
C ASP A 16 -9.54 -2.69 18.63
N SER A 17 -8.52 -3.23 17.94
CA SER A 17 -7.20 -2.59 17.82
C SER A 17 -7.18 -1.37 16.89
N GLY A 18 -8.30 -1.05 16.24
CA GLY A 18 -8.42 0.09 15.32
C GLY A 18 -7.66 -0.08 14.00
N GLN A 19 -7.13 -1.27 13.71
CA GLN A 19 -6.34 -1.52 12.51
C GLN A 19 -7.20 -1.57 11.24
N VAL A 20 -8.46 -2.00 11.38
CA VAL A 20 -9.43 -2.12 10.29
C VAL A 20 -10.83 -1.80 10.81
N THR A 21 -11.69 -1.28 9.95
CA THR A 21 -13.10 -1.01 10.28
C THR A 21 -14.03 -2.00 9.58
N GLN A 22 -15.21 -2.25 10.15
CA GLN A 22 -16.22 -3.08 9.48
C GLN A 22 -16.62 -2.52 8.10
N ALA A 23 -16.61 -1.19 7.94
CA ALA A 23 -16.85 -0.53 6.66
C ALA A 23 -15.75 -0.81 5.64
N GLN A 24 -14.48 -0.84 6.06
CA GLN A 24 -13.36 -1.22 5.21
C GLN A 24 -13.48 -2.68 4.77
N ILE A 25 -13.77 -3.60 5.70
CA ILE A 25 -13.95 -5.02 5.40
C ILE A 25 -15.09 -5.19 4.38
N ALA A 26 -16.23 -4.54 4.59
CA ALA A 26 -17.37 -4.57 3.66
C ALA A 26 -16.99 -4.10 2.26
N ARG A 27 -16.26 -2.98 2.15
CA ARG A 27 -15.79 -2.43 0.87
C ARG A 27 -14.81 -3.36 0.16
N GLU A 28 -13.84 -3.91 0.86
CA GLU A 28 -12.80 -4.78 0.28
C GLU A 28 -13.32 -6.18 -0.09
N THR A 29 -14.36 -6.66 0.61
CA THR A 29 -14.99 -7.96 0.34
C THR A 29 -16.20 -7.87 -0.59
N GLY A 30 -16.63 -6.66 -0.96
CA GLY A 30 -17.82 -6.43 -1.78
C GLY A 30 -19.14 -6.82 -1.11
N GLN A 31 -19.15 -6.95 0.22
CA GLN A 31 -20.35 -7.25 1.01
C GLN A 31 -21.00 -5.96 1.54
N SER A 32 -22.29 -6.04 1.88
CA SER A 32 -22.94 -4.93 2.57
C SER A 32 -22.47 -4.85 4.02
N GLY A 33 -22.45 -3.64 4.59
CA GLY A 33 -22.10 -3.45 6.00
C GLY A 33 -23.00 -4.25 6.96
N ALA A 34 -24.27 -4.46 6.59
CA ALA A 34 -25.21 -5.27 7.36
C ALA A 34 -24.82 -6.76 7.39
N VAL A 35 -24.36 -7.32 6.27
CA VAL A 35 -23.90 -8.72 6.19
C VAL A 35 -22.67 -8.92 7.09
N ILE A 36 -21.69 -8.02 7.01
CA ILE A 36 -20.47 -8.08 7.83
C ILE A 36 -20.81 -7.92 9.32
N SER A 37 -21.64 -6.94 9.68
CA SER A 37 -22.02 -6.71 11.08
C SER A 37 -22.78 -7.90 11.67
N ASN A 38 -23.73 -8.47 10.93
CA ASN A 38 -24.50 -9.63 11.38
C ASN A 38 -23.65 -10.89 11.46
N PHE A 39 -22.68 -11.08 10.55
CA PHE A 39 -21.77 -12.22 10.58
C PHE A 39 -20.86 -12.16 11.80
N ILE A 40 -20.27 -10.98 12.06
CA ILE A 40 -19.40 -10.72 13.21
C ILE A 40 -20.14 -10.89 14.55
N LYS A 41 -21.45 -10.59 14.59
CA LYS A 41 -22.32 -10.80 15.76
C LYS A 41 -22.84 -12.24 15.90
N GLY A 42 -22.59 -13.12 14.93
CA GLY A 42 -23.14 -14.48 14.89
C GLY A 42 -24.66 -14.54 14.62
N SER A 43 -25.29 -13.43 14.25
CA SER A 43 -26.73 -13.32 14.01
C SER A 43 -27.10 -13.37 12.52
N TYR A 44 -26.15 -13.67 11.64
CA TYR A 44 -26.40 -13.76 10.20
C TYR A 44 -27.10 -15.08 9.85
N THR A 45 -28.31 -14.97 9.32
CA THR A 45 -29.16 -16.12 8.93
C THR A 45 -28.94 -16.57 7.49
N GLY A 46 -28.06 -15.89 6.74
CA GLY A 46 -27.72 -16.24 5.37
C GLY A 46 -26.66 -17.35 5.28
N ASN A 47 -25.96 -17.40 4.14
CA ASN A 47 -24.91 -18.40 3.92
C ASN A 47 -23.62 -18.04 4.68
N ASN A 48 -23.54 -18.47 5.94
CA ASN A 48 -22.38 -18.27 6.82
C ASN A 48 -21.10 -18.94 6.28
N GLN A 49 -21.20 -20.07 5.59
CA GLN A 49 -20.04 -20.75 5.03
C GLN A 49 -19.37 -19.90 3.94
N ARG A 50 -20.17 -19.39 2.99
CA ARG A 50 -19.68 -18.53 1.92
C ARG A 50 -19.03 -17.24 2.45
N VAL A 51 -19.66 -16.61 3.45
CA VAL A 51 -19.12 -15.38 4.06
C VAL A 51 -17.85 -15.66 4.85
N GLY A 52 -17.78 -16.78 5.58
CA GLY A 52 -16.58 -17.21 6.29
C GLY A 52 -15.39 -17.48 5.37
N GLU A 53 -15.62 -18.17 4.25
CA GLU A 53 -14.58 -18.41 3.24
C GLU A 53 -14.06 -17.11 2.62
N LEU A 54 -14.96 -16.18 2.28
CA LEU A 54 -14.62 -14.86 1.75
C LEU A 54 -13.75 -14.05 2.73
N LEU A 55 -14.16 -14.02 4.01
CA LEU A 55 -13.46 -13.29 5.06
C LEU A 55 -12.11 -13.93 5.41
N THR A 56 -11.99 -15.25 5.33
CA THR A 56 -10.73 -15.97 5.51
C THR A 56 -9.72 -15.59 4.43
N ARG A 57 -10.16 -15.52 3.16
CA ARG A 57 -9.32 -15.06 2.04
C ARG A 57 -8.89 -13.62 2.24
N TRP A 58 -9.85 -12.74 2.56
CA TRP A 58 -9.56 -11.33 2.83
C TRP A 58 -8.54 -11.15 3.97
N LEU A 59 -8.68 -11.91 5.06
CA LEU A 59 -7.76 -11.85 6.20
C LEU A 59 -6.34 -12.28 5.79
N THR A 60 -6.22 -13.33 4.98
CA THR A 60 -4.94 -13.80 4.43
C THR A 60 -4.28 -12.72 3.59
N ASP A 61 -5.03 -12.10 2.67
CA ASP A 61 -4.55 -11.02 1.80
C ASP A 61 -4.13 -9.79 2.62
N TYR A 62 -4.90 -9.45 3.65
CA TYR A 62 -4.60 -8.35 4.55
C TYR A 62 -3.29 -8.57 5.33
N GLN A 63 -3.06 -9.78 5.83
CA GLN A 63 -1.81 -10.14 6.50
C GLN A 63 -0.61 -10.11 5.53
N GLN A 64 -0.78 -10.64 4.32
CA GLN A 64 0.27 -10.60 3.30
C GLN A 64 0.63 -9.16 2.91
N LYS A 65 -0.35 -8.27 2.75
CA LYS A 65 -0.10 -6.86 2.46
C LYS A 65 0.73 -6.16 3.54
N LYS A 66 0.58 -6.55 4.82
CA LYS A 66 1.41 -6.01 5.90
C LYS A 66 2.87 -6.46 5.85
N THR A 67 3.14 -7.60 5.22
CA THR A 67 4.51 -8.09 5.04
C THR A 67 5.21 -7.47 3.83
N LEU A 68 4.45 -6.80 2.95
CA LEU A 68 5.04 -6.10 1.82
C LEU A 68 5.89 -4.92 2.33
N PRO A 69 7.10 -4.74 1.79
CA PRO A 69 7.88 -3.56 2.09
C PRO A 69 7.10 -2.31 1.67
N ALA A 70 7.27 -1.22 2.42
CA ALA A 70 6.69 0.06 2.03
C ALA A 70 7.13 0.38 0.58
N PRO A 71 6.20 0.86 -0.27
CA PRO A 71 6.55 1.20 -1.64
C PRO A 71 7.68 2.24 -1.63
N PRO A 72 8.68 2.11 -2.51
CA PRO A 72 9.78 3.05 -2.55
C PRO A 72 9.25 4.45 -2.85
N GLN A 73 9.65 5.43 -2.04
CA GLN A 73 9.26 6.84 -2.24
C GLN A 73 9.93 7.45 -3.48
N PHE A 74 11.06 6.86 -3.89
CA PHE A 74 11.83 7.26 -5.06
C PHE A 74 12.27 6.03 -5.82
N VAL A 75 12.15 6.08 -7.15
CA VAL A 75 12.66 5.05 -8.05
C VAL A 75 13.65 5.71 -8.99
N GLU A 76 14.88 5.21 -9.01
CA GLU A 76 15.90 5.63 -9.95
C GLU A 76 15.59 5.11 -11.36
N THR A 77 14.83 5.91 -12.10
CA THR A 77 14.55 5.66 -13.51
C THR A 77 15.78 5.98 -14.38
N ALA A 78 15.76 5.55 -15.65
CA ALA A 78 16.82 5.89 -16.60
C ALA A 78 17.03 7.42 -16.71
N THR A 79 15.94 8.19 -16.78
CA THR A 79 15.98 9.66 -16.83
C THR A 79 16.62 10.27 -15.58
N VAL A 80 16.36 9.72 -14.39
CA VAL A 80 17.02 10.17 -13.15
C VAL A 80 18.53 9.99 -13.26
N LYS A 81 18.98 8.81 -13.70
CA LYS A 81 20.40 8.47 -13.80
C LYS A 81 21.13 9.39 -14.78
N GLU A 82 20.53 9.67 -15.93
CA GLU A 82 21.07 10.62 -16.92
C GLU A 82 21.20 12.04 -16.34
N ILE A 83 20.16 12.52 -15.66
CA ILE A 83 20.16 13.83 -15.01
C ILE A 83 21.25 13.91 -13.93
N TRP A 84 21.40 12.86 -13.11
CA TRP A 84 22.43 12.82 -12.06
C TRP A 84 23.83 12.74 -12.63
N ALA A 85 24.04 12.03 -13.74
CA ALA A 85 25.32 12.04 -14.45
C ALA A 85 25.68 13.45 -14.94
N VAL A 86 24.69 14.20 -15.46
CA VAL A 86 24.89 15.62 -15.82
C VAL A 86 25.27 16.45 -14.59
N PHE A 87 24.61 16.25 -13.45
CA PHE A 87 24.94 16.97 -12.21
C PHE A 87 26.36 16.69 -11.70
N GLN A 88 26.80 15.43 -11.77
CA GLN A 88 28.18 15.08 -11.43
C GLN A 88 29.17 15.72 -12.40
N PHE A 89 28.89 15.67 -13.70
CA PHE A 89 29.73 16.29 -14.72
C PHE A 89 29.90 17.79 -14.50
N VAL A 90 28.81 18.55 -14.32
CA VAL A 90 28.90 20.01 -14.14
C VAL A 90 29.61 20.40 -12.84
N ARG A 91 29.48 19.58 -11.78
CA ARG A 91 30.22 19.77 -10.53
C ARG A 91 31.72 19.57 -10.75
N LEU A 92 32.13 18.53 -11.47
CA LEU A 92 33.56 18.27 -11.73
C LEU A 92 34.15 19.29 -12.71
N ALA A 93 33.41 19.63 -13.76
CA ALA A 93 33.84 20.56 -14.81
C ALA A 93 33.69 22.05 -14.42
N GLN A 94 33.07 22.35 -13.27
CA GLN A 94 32.80 23.71 -12.78
C GLN A 94 32.09 24.58 -13.83
N CYS A 95 31.05 24.03 -14.48
CA CYS A 95 30.31 24.67 -15.56
C CYS A 95 28.79 24.65 -15.34
N MET A 96 28.05 25.29 -16.24
CA MET A 96 26.59 25.31 -16.22
C MET A 96 26.01 24.45 -17.35
N ASN A 97 24.88 23.78 -17.11
CA ASN A 97 24.17 22.98 -18.10
C ASN A 97 22.65 23.18 -17.96
N VAL A 98 21.90 22.96 -19.04
CA VAL A 98 20.44 23.10 -19.13
C VAL A 98 19.82 21.75 -19.49
N ILE A 99 18.93 21.27 -18.63
CA ILE A 99 18.22 20.00 -18.84
C ILE A 99 16.84 20.28 -19.44
N VAL A 100 16.63 19.86 -20.69
CA VAL A 100 15.36 20.02 -21.41
C VAL A 100 14.69 18.66 -21.60
N GLY A 101 13.38 18.60 -21.44
CA GLY A 101 12.61 17.39 -21.69
C GLY A 101 11.11 17.64 -21.55
N VAL A 102 10.29 16.68 -21.97
CA VAL A 102 8.82 16.74 -21.92
C VAL A 102 8.34 16.99 -20.47
N PRO A 103 7.22 17.71 -20.25
CA PRO A 103 6.61 17.82 -18.93
C PRO A 103 6.33 16.43 -18.31
N GLY A 104 6.52 16.29 -16.99
CA GLY A 104 6.23 15.04 -16.27
C GLY A 104 7.33 13.98 -16.26
N VAL A 105 8.42 14.12 -17.02
CA VAL A 105 9.53 13.12 -17.06
C VAL A 105 10.41 13.09 -15.80
N GLY A 106 10.05 13.82 -14.74
CA GLY A 106 10.76 13.76 -13.46
C GLY A 106 11.94 14.71 -13.28
N LYS A 107 12.17 15.69 -14.16
CA LYS A 107 13.30 16.67 -14.05
C LYS A 107 13.41 17.32 -12.66
N THR A 108 12.33 17.94 -12.20
CA THR A 108 12.28 18.62 -10.90
C THR A 108 12.42 17.64 -9.74
N PHE A 109 11.89 16.43 -9.89
CA PHE A 109 11.92 15.41 -8.85
C PHE A 109 13.33 14.82 -8.69
N ALA A 110 14.02 14.54 -9.81
CA ALA A 110 15.41 14.10 -9.85
C ALA A 110 16.35 15.14 -9.21
N ALA A 111 16.15 16.44 -9.48
CA ALA A 111 16.92 17.52 -8.87
C ALA A 111 16.74 17.58 -7.34
N ARG A 112 15.50 17.51 -6.85
CA ARG A 112 15.21 17.52 -5.40
C ARG A 112 15.84 16.32 -4.69
N GLN A 113 15.71 15.14 -5.29
CA GLN A 113 16.25 13.89 -4.73
C GLN A 113 17.77 13.90 -4.73
N TYR A 114 18.40 14.45 -5.78
CA TYR A 114 19.85 14.65 -5.79
C TYR A 114 20.30 15.49 -4.59
N CYS A 115 19.65 16.62 -4.29
CA CYS A 115 20.03 17.46 -3.14
C CYS A 115 19.82 16.79 -1.78
N GLN A 116 18.86 15.87 -1.67
CA GLN A 116 18.57 15.13 -0.43
C GLN A 116 19.53 13.95 -0.21
N HIS A 117 20.09 13.41 -1.29
CA HIS A 117 21.05 12.32 -1.22
C HIS A 117 22.45 12.87 -0.88
N ALA A 118 23.17 12.19 0.02
CA ALA A 118 24.55 12.55 0.34
C ALA A 118 25.46 12.19 -0.86
N ASN A 119 25.59 13.12 -1.79
CA ASN A 119 26.45 12.95 -2.97
C ASN A 119 27.88 13.37 -2.63
N THR A 120 28.65 12.44 -2.03
CA THR A 120 30.12 12.48 -1.96
C THR A 120 30.73 12.36 -3.34
#